data_AF-A0A3N6WVJ0-F1
#
_entry.id   AF-A0A3N6WVJ0-F1
#
_cell.length_a   1.000
_cell.length_b   1.000
_cell.length_c   1.000
_cell.angle_alpha   90.00
_cell.angle_beta   90.00
_cell.angle_gamma   90.00
#
_symmetry.space_group_name_H-M   'P 1'
#
loop_
_entity.id
_entity.type
_entity.pdbx_description
1 polymer ?
#
loop_
_entity_poly.entity_id
_entity_poly.type
_entity_poly.pdbx_seq_one_letter_code
_entity_poly.pdbx_strand_id
1 'polypeptide(L)'
;MLFMGGEFGQEREWTESGSLSWDELDDPLHAGVQHVVRDLNRLYRSTPALYTQDSFRWIDASDTAGNVICFLRIGADGSQLACLANFSGAPHHDYRVGLPVEGTWREVLNTDAQLYGGSGVGNLGAVHAEGVPWHGLPASAEVQLPPAGVLWLVPED
;
A
#
# COMPACT_ATOMS: atom_id res chain seq x y z
N MET A 1 -11.00 11.39 4.86
CA MET A 1 -10.77 12.86 4.83
C MET A 1 -9.49 13.12 5.60
N LEU A 2 -8.58 13.95 5.08
CA LEU A 2 -7.34 14.35 5.74
C LEU A 2 -7.38 15.88 5.93
N PHE A 3 -6.99 16.37 7.11
CA PHE A 3 -6.98 17.80 7.41
C PHE A 3 -5.66 18.44 6.95
N MET A 4 -5.70 19.73 6.65
CA MET A 4 -4.54 20.48 6.13
C MET A 4 -3.36 20.44 7.12
N GLY A 5 -2.16 20.28 6.58
CA GLY A 5 -0.95 20.00 7.35
C GLY A 5 -0.66 18.50 7.48
N GLY A 6 -1.69 17.66 7.49
CA GLY A 6 -1.53 16.20 7.55
C GLY A 6 -0.91 15.62 6.28
N GLU A 7 -1.05 16.29 5.14
CA GLU A 7 -0.55 15.81 3.85
C GLU A 7 0.97 15.88 3.71
N PHE A 8 1.66 16.68 4.53
CA PHE A 8 3.13 16.73 4.57
C PHE A 8 3.67 16.43 5.96
N GLY A 9 2.83 15.89 6.85
CA GLY A 9 3.23 15.46 8.19
C GLY A 9 3.67 16.61 9.09
N GLN A 10 2.92 17.72 9.12
CA GLN A 10 3.26 18.88 9.94
C GLN A 10 3.55 18.47 11.40
N GLU A 11 4.72 18.84 11.94
CA GLU A 11 5.10 18.40 13.30
C GLU A 11 4.30 19.13 14.38
N ARG A 12 4.11 20.44 14.20
CA ARG A 12 3.43 21.28 15.16
C ARG A 12 1.93 21.02 15.12
N GLU A 13 1.30 21.01 16.31
CA GLU A 13 -0.15 21.02 16.40
C GLU A 13 -0.73 22.21 15.62
N TRP A 14 -1.86 21.96 14.96
CA TRP A 14 -2.57 22.99 14.24
C TRP A 14 -3.03 24.10 15.18
N THR A 15 -2.92 25.34 14.73
CA THR A 15 -3.54 26.50 15.37
C THR A 15 -4.18 27.40 14.32
N GLU A 16 -5.38 27.87 14.62
CA GLU A 16 -6.10 28.85 13.80
C GLU A 16 -5.42 30.22 13.74
N SER A 17 -4.58 30.52 14.73
CA SER A 17 -3.91 31.81 14.88
C SER A 17 -2.62 31.96 14.07
N GLY A 18 -2.17 30.89 13.42
CA GLY A 18 -0.93 30.83 12.64
C GLY A 18 -1.15 30.26 11.24
N SER A 19 -0.09 30.32 10.42
CA SER A 19 -0.03 29.57 9.16
C SER A 19 0.39 28.12 9.42
N LEU A 20 0.14 27.26 8.43
CA LEU A 20 0.82 25.97 8.37
C LEU A 20 2.34 26.15 8.26
N SER A 21 3.10 25.18 8.75
CA SER A 21 4.58 25.14 8.70
C SER A 21 5.07 24.79 7.29
N TRP A 22 4.85 25.68 6.32
CA TRP A 22 5.22 25.41 4.92
C TRP A 22 6.73 25.22 4.71
N ASP A 23 7.55 25.76 5.59
CA ASP A 23 9.00 25.59 5.61
C ASP A 23 9.45 24.15 5.85
N GLU A 24 8.61 23.31 6.48
CA GLU A 24 8.92 21.89 6.67
C GLU A 24 9.03 21.13 5.33
N LEU A 25 8.46 21.65 4.23
CA LEU A 25 8.60 21.05 2.90
C LEU A 25 10.03 21.14 2.32
N ASP A 26 10.92 21.93 2.91
CA ASP A 26 12.34 21.93 2.55
C ASP A 26 13.07 20.67 3.06
N ASP A 27 12.49 19.94 4.04
CA ASP A 27 12.97 18.62 4.47
C ASP A 27 12.45 17.51 3.53
N PRO A 28 13.33 16.68 2.94
CA PRO A 28 12.94 15.58 2.07
C PRO A 28 11.93 14.57 2.66
N LEU A 29 11.90 14.38 3.97
CA LEU A 29 10.97 13.43 4.62
C LEU A 29 9.52 13.97 4.61
N HIS A 30 9.33 15.25 4.91
CA HIS A 30 8.03 15.91 4.80
C HIS A 30 7.55 15.98 3.35
N ALA A 31 8.45 16.31 2.42
CA ALA A 31 8.17 16.23 0.98
C ALA A 31 7.81 14.80 0.55
N GLY A 32 8.46 13.79 1.13
CA GLY A 32 8.16 12.37 0.92
C GLY A 32 6.72 12.00 1.31
N VAL A 33 6.26 12.43 2.48
CA VAL A 33 4.87 12.26 2.91
C VAL A 33 3.90 12.92 1.93
N GLN A 34 4.20 14.14 1.49
CA GLN A 34 3.40 14.84 0.49
C GLN A 34 3.35 14.10 -0.86
N HIS A 35 4.46 13.51 -1.28
CA HIS A 35 4.51 12.66 -2.47
C HIS A 35 3.63 11.41 -2.32
N VAL A 36 3.66 10.72 -1.19
CA VAL A 36 2.78 9.56 -0.92
C VAL A 36 1.32 9.99 -1.05
N VAL A 37 0.91 11.08 -0.41
CA VAL A 37 -0.48 11.55 -0.45
C VAL A 37 -0.89 11.95 -1.87
N ARG A 38 -0.01 12.61 -2.63
CA ARG A 38 -0.23 12.95 -4.04
C ARG A 38 -0.48 11.69 -4.87
N ASP A 39 0.36 10.67 -4.72
CA ASP A 39 0.32 9.48 -5.56
C ASP A 39 -0.80 8.51 -5.13
N LEU A 40 -1.11 8.43 -3.83
CA LEU A 40 -2.35 7.81 -3.32
C LEU A 40 -3.60 8.44 -3.94
N ASN A 41 -3.69 9.77 -4.00
CA ASN A 41 -4.84 10.46 -4.61
C ASN A 41 -4.94 10.24 -6.13
N ARG A 42 -3.83 10.01 -6.82
CA ARG A 42 -3.82 9.62 -8.23
C ARG A 42 -4.35 8.19 -8.39
N LEU A 43 -3.77 7.25 -7.66
CA LEU A 43 -4.16 5.83 -7.69
C LEU A 43 -5.61 5.63 -7.28
N TYR A 44 -6.06 6.31 -6.22
CA TYR A 44 -7.46 6.25 -5.77
C TYR A 44 -8.44 6.59 -6.89
N ARG A 45 -8.16 7.62 -7.68
CA ARG A 45 -9.02 8.04 -8.79
C ARG A 45 -8.91 7.16 -10.03
N SER A 46 -7.76 6.53 -10.25
CA SER A 46 -7.52 5.68 -11.43
C SER A 46 -7.84 4.20 -11.21
N THR A 47 -8.14 3.78 -9.97
CA THR A 47 -8.36 2.37 -9.62
C THR A 47 -9.81 2.17 -9.13
N PRO A 48 -10.74 1.75 -10.01
CA PRO A 48 -12.16 1.61 -9.68
C PRO A 48 -12.45 0.71 -8.47
N ALA A 49 -11.61 -0.30 -8.23
CA ALA A 49 -11.69 -1.18 -7.06
C ALA A 49 -11.68 -0.42 -5.72
N LEU A 50 -11.11 0.77 -5.66
CA LEU A 50 -11.00 1.53 -4.42
C LEU A 50 -12.27 2.32 -4.06
N TYR A 51 -13.16 2.62 -5.01
CA TYR A 51 -14.29 3.53 -4.79
C TYR A 51 -15.63 3.16 -5.44
N THR A 52 -15.65 2.29 -6.45
CA THR A 52 -16.92 2.00 -7.17
C THR A 52 -17.88 1.15 -6.37
N GLN A 53 -17.36 0.37 -5.41
CA GLN A 53 -18.13 -0.39 -4.44
C GLN A 53 -17.38 -0.47 -3.11
N ASP A 54 -18.14 -0.69 -2.03
CA ASP A 54 -17.60 -1.02 -0.70
C ASP A 54 -17.20 -2.51 -0.58
N SER A 55 -16.87 -3.14 -1.71
CA SER A 55 -16.45 -4.54 -1.74
C SER A 55 -15.09 -4.69 -1.08
N PHE A 56 -15.03 -5.63 -0.13
CA PHE A 56 -13.87 -5.92 0.70
C PHE A 56 -13.86 -7.41 1.02
N ARG A 57 -12.68 -8.04 0.95
CA ARG A 57 -12.48 -9.43 1.39
C ARG A 57 -11.11 -9.58 2.06
N TRP A 58 -11.07 -10.14 3.27
CA TRP A 58 -9.82 -10.54 3.89
C TRP A 58 -9.10 -11.61 3.05
N ILE A 59 -7.80 -11.42 2.84
CA ILE A 59 -6.89 -12.48 2.44
C ILE A 59 -6.41 -13.16 3.73
N ASP A 60 -5.78 -12.38 4.61
CA ASP A 60 -5.44 -12.81 5.97
C ASP A 60 -5.48 -11.60 6.92
N ALA A 61 -6.05 -11.82 8.10
CA ALA A 61 -6.16 -10.84 9.19
C ALA A 61 -5.65 -11.42 10.51
N SER A 62 -5.05 -12.62 10.48
CA SER A 62 -4.72 -13.41 11.67
C SER A 62 -3.22 -13.50 11.94
N ASP A 63 -2.35 -13.01 11.04
CA ASP A 63 -0.91 -12.97 11.20
C ASP A 63 -0.43 -11.89 12.20
N THR A 64 -0.78 -12.13 13.46
CA THR A 64 -0.36 -11.32 14.61
C THR A 64 1.13 -11.46 14.91
N ALA A 65 1.77 -12.58 14.51
CA ALA A 65 3.20 -12.79 14.71
C ALA A 65 4.04 -11.97 13.73
N GLY A 66 3.64 -11.91 12.46
CA GLY A 66 4.26 -11.07 11.44
C GLY A 66 3.85 -9.60 11.50
N ASN A 67 2.79 -9.27 12.24
CA ASN A 67 2.11 -7.96 12.21
C ASN A 67 1.67 -7.57 10.80
N VAL A 68 1.12 -8.53 10.06
CA VAL A 68 0.68 -8.35 8.69
C VAL A 68 -0.83 -8.48 8.57
N ILE A 69 -1.43 -7.59 7.78
CA ILE A 69 -2.81 -7.77 7.30
C ILE A 69 -2.84 -7.67 5.77
N CYS A 70 -3.68 -8.50 5.16
CA CYS A 70 -3.83 -8.57 3.71
C CYS A 70 -5.32 -8.62 3.34
N PHE A 71 -5.75 -7.81 2.36
CA PHE A 71 -7.13 -7.82 1.88
C PHE A 71 -7.25 -7.47 0.40
N LEU A 72 -8.40 -7.81 -0.18
CA LEU A 72 -8.80 -7.49 -1.54
C LEU A 72 -9.84 -6.37 -1.55
N ARG A 73 -9.74 -5.52 -2.55
CA ARG A 73 -10.78 -4.59 -3.01
C ARG A 73 -11.19 -5.00 -4.42
N ILE A 74 -12.49 -4.93 -4.70
CA ILE A 74 -13.06 -5.35 -5.98
C ILE A 74 -14.00 -4.25 -6.50
N GLY A 75 -13.79 -3.83 -7.74
CA GLY A 75 -14.60 -2.82 -8.40
C GLY A 75 -15.89 -3.38 -9.00
N ALA A 76 -16.84 -2.49 -9.32
CA ALA A 76 -18.06 -2.87 -10.02
C ALA A 76 -17.81 -3.44 -11.43
N ASP A 77 -16.67 -3.07 -12.02
CA ASP A 77 -16.17 -3.54 -13.31
C ASP A 77 -15.36 -4.84 -13.22
N GLY A 78 -15.23 -5.41 -12.01
CA GLY A 78 -14.41 -6.60 -11.76
C GLY A 78 -12.93 -6.32 -11.54
N SER A 79 -12.48 -5.05 -11.60
CA SER A 79 -11.10 -4.68 -11.26
C SER A 79 -10.75 -5.13 -9.85
N GLN A 80 -9.51 -5.55 -9.63
CA GLN A 80 -9.05 -6.10 -8.35
C GLN A 80 -7.80 -5.35 -7.87
N LEU A 81 -7.70 -5.18 -6.55
CA LEU A 81 -6.50 -4.69 -5.90
C LEU A 81 -6.28 -5.48 -4.62
N ALA A 82 -5.09 -6.06 -4.47
CA ALA A 82 -4.63 -6.64 -3.21
C ALA A 82 -3.83 -5.58 -2.43
N CYS A 83 -4.16 -5.40 -1.16
CA CYS A 83 -3.44 -4.55 -0.23
C CYS A 83 -2.77 -5.42 0.82
N LEU A 84 -1.47 -5.25 0.99
CA LEU A 84 -0.66 -5.95 1.99
C LEU A 84 0.00 -4.89 2.87
N ALA A 85 -0.24 -4.93 4.18
CA ALA A 85 0.32 -3.97 5.12
C ALA A 85 1.14 -4.70 6.19
N ASN A 86 2.40 -4.33 6.33
CA ASN A 86 3.29 -4.77 7.39
C ASN A 86 3.43 -3.65 8.43
N PHE A 87 3.02 -3.91 9.65
CA PHE A 87 3.13 -2.97 10.76
C PHE A 87 4.34 -3.25 11.66
N SER A 88 5.13 -4.29 11.37
CA SER A 88 6.40 -4.52 12.07
C SER A 88 7.48 -3.57 11.55
N GLY A 89 8.48 -3.27 12.39
CA GLY A 89 9.65 -2.48 11.98
C GLY A 89 10.67 -3.26 11.14
N ALA A 90 10.42 -4.53 10.83
CA ALA A 90 11.32 -5.38 10.07
C ALA A 90 10.68 -5.81 8.74
N PRO A 91 11.46 -5.98 7.66
CA PRO A 91 10.96 -6.54 6.41
C PRO A 91 10.63 -8.03 6.56
N HIS A 92 9.71 -8.52 5.73
CA HIS A 92 9.52 -9.95 5.47
C HIS A 92 9.97 -10.26 4.04
N HIS A 93 11.03 -11.06 3.89
CA HIS A 93 11.62 -11.29 2.57
C HIS A 93 10.92 -12.37 1.73
N ASP A 94 10.25 -13.33 2.37
CA ASP A 94 9.64 -14.47 1.68
C ASP A 94 8.16 -14.64 2.10
N TYR A 95 7.44 -13.52 2.21
CA TYR A 95 6.05 -13.55 2.67
C TYR A 95 5.16 -14.10 1.54
N ARG A 96 4.43 -15.19 1.78
CA ARG A 96 3.50 -15.74 0.80
C ARG A 96 2.08 -15.22 1.03
N VAL A 97 1.48 -14.66 -0.01
CA VAL A 97 0.12 -14.11 0.02
C VAL A 97 -0.78 -14.85 -0.98
N GLY A 98 -1.99 -15.22 -0.54
CA GLY A 98 -3.00 -15.77 -1.44
C GLY A 98 -3.59 -14.71 -2.37
N LEU A 99 -3.80 -15.05 -3.64
CA LEU A 99 -4.33 -14.16 -4.68
C LEU A 99 -5.45 -14.86 -5.49
N PRO A 100 -6.46 -14.12 -5.98
CA PRO A 100 -7.60 -14.72 -6.70
C PRO A 100 -7.25 -15.37 -8.04
N VAL A 101 -6.19 -14.92 -8.71
CA VAL A 101 -5.78 -15.35 -10.04
C VAL A 101 -4.27 -15.50 -10.13
N GLU A 102 -3.83 -16.45 -10.95
CA GLU A 102 -2.43 -16.62 -11.35
C GLU A 102 -1.98 -15.48 -12.27
N GLY A 103 -0.67 -15.39 -12.52
CA GLY A 103 -0.09 -14.41 -13.43
C GLY A 103 0.60 -13.24 -12.75
N THR A 104 0.92 -12.21 -13.51
CA THR A 104 1.66 -11.05 -13.02
C THR A 104 0.75 -10.10 -12.25
N TRP A 105 1.20 -9.68 -11.08
CA TRP A 105 0.57 -8.65 -10.26
C TRP A 105 1.53 -7.48 -10.12
N ARG A 106 1.17 -6.34 -10.69
CA ARG A 106 2.00 -5.13 -10.68
C ARG A 106 1.94 -4.44 -9.33
N GLU A 107 3.10 -4.09 -8.79
CA GLU A 107 3.25 -3.25 -7.59
C GLU A 107 2.96 -1.80 -7.98
N VAL A 108 1.70 -1.37 -7.79
CA VAL A 108 1.24 -0.01 -8.17
C VAL A 108 1.48 1.01 -7.06
N LEU A 109 1.67 0.55 -5.82
CA LEU A 109 2.08 1.37 -4.68
C LEU A 109 3.04 0.55 -3.81
N ASN A 110 4.11 1.21 -3.38
CA ASN A 110 4.97 0.76 -2.30
C ASN A 110 5.34 1.97 -1.45
N THR A 111 4.82 2.05 -0.22
CA THR A 111 5.04 3.21 0.66
C THR A 111 6.47 3.29 1.20
N ASP A 112 7.27 2.22 1.06
CA ASP A 112 8.68 2.18 1.43
C ASP A 112 9.61 2.55 0.25
N ALA A 113 9.06 2.97 -0.90
CA ALA A 113 9.87 3.44 -2.00
C ALA A 113 10.76 4.64 -1.58
N GLN A 114 12.00 4.67 -2.06
CA GLN A 114 12.97 5.72 -1.72
C GLN A 114 12.49 7.13 -2.06
N LEU A 115 11.64 7.28 -3.08
CA LEU A 115 11.07 8.58 -3.47
C LEU A 115 10.12 9.18 -2.41
N TYR A 116 9.65 8.34 -1.48
CA TYR A 116 8.84 8.71 -0.32
C TYR A 116 9.67 8.80 0.98
N GLY A 117 10.99 8.56 0.92
CA GLY A 117 11.86 8.52 2.09
C GLY A 117 11.96 7.14 2.75
N GLY A 118 11.43 6.08 2.14
CA GLY A 118 11.53 4.71 2.64
C GLY A 118 12.87 4.04 2.34
N SER A 119 13.03 2.80 2.83
CA SER A 119 14.26 2.02 2.72
C SER A 119 14.50 1.44 1.31
N GLY A 120 13.44 1.28 0.52
CA GLY A 120 13.49 0.75 -0.84
C GLY A 120 13.28 -0.76 -0.93
N VAL A 121 12.81 -1.42 0.13
CA VAL A 121 12.41 -2.84 0.06
C VAL A 121 11.15 -2.95 -0.79
N GLY A 122 11.15 -3.87 -1.75
CA GLY A 122 10.02 -4.05 -2.66
C GLY A 122 10.27 -5.12 -3.70
N ASN A 123 9.34 -5.24 -4.64
CA ASN A 123 9.27 -6.38 -5.57
C ASN A 123 9.77 -6.04 -6.98
N LEU A 124 10.58 -4.99 -7.13
CA LEU A 124 11.12 -4.54 -8.42
C LEU A 124 10.02 -4.30 -9.48
N GLY A 125 8.83 -3.90 -9.05
CA GLY A 125 7.71 -3.47 -9.89
C GLY A 125 6.57 -4.49 -10.06
N ALA A 126 6.77 -5.78 -9.80
CA ALA A 126 5.71 -6.79 -9.90
C ALA A 126 6.07 -8.10 -9.17
N VAL A 127 5.06 -8.90 -8.86
CA VAL A 127 5.21 -10.29 -8.42
C VAL A 127 4.47 -11.24 -9.33
N HIS A 128 4.85 -12.52 -9.32
CA HIS A 128 4.20 -13.56 -10.10
C HIS A 128 3.42 -14.50 -9.19
N ALA A 129 2.11 -14.57 -9.38
CA ALA A 129 1.23 -15.48 -8.69
C ALA A 129 1.20 -16.83 -9.42
N GLU A 130 1.52 -17.89 -8.70
CA GLU A 130 1.51 -19.27 -9.20
C GLU A 130 0.25 -20.00 -8.73
N GLY A 131 -0.11 -21.10 -9.39
CA GLY A 131 -1.23 -21.99 -9.01
C GLY A 131 -0.99 -22.80 -7.72
N VAL A 132 -0.44 -22.14 -6.70
CA VAL A 132 -0.20 -22.69 -5.36
C VAL A 132 -1.26 -22.11 -4.42
N PRO A 133 -2.22 -22.91 -3.92
CA PRO A 133 -3.25 -22.42 -3.04
C PRO A 133 -2.69 -21.91 -1.71
N TRP A 134 -3.15 -20.73 -1.28
CA TRP A 134 -2.74 -20.11 -0.01
C TRP A 134 -3.85 -19.21 0.52
N HIS A 135 -3.98 -19.07 1.84
CA HIS A 135 -5.03 -18.24 2.49
C HIS A 135 -6.46 -18.49 1.94
N GLY A 136 -6.78 -19.73 1.53
CA GLY A 136 -8.08 -20.09 0.94
C GLY A 136 -8.35 -19.49 -0.45
N LEU A 137 -7.30 -19.08 -1.17
CA LEU A 137 -7.31 -18.59 -2.54
C LEU A 137 -6.56 -19.57 -3.46
N PRO A 138 -6.89 -19.61 -4.77
CA PRO A 138 -6.36 -20.63 -5.68
C PRO A 138 -4.91 -20.40 -6.09
N ALA A 139 -4.44 -19.16 -6.09
CA ALA A 139 -3.08 -18.78 -6.46
C ALA A 139 -2.37 -18.09 -5.29
N SER A 140 -1.05 -17.96 -5.37
CA SER A 140 -0.26 -17.18 -4.41
C SER A 140 1.07 -16.71 -5.00
N ALA A 141 1.61 -15.63 -4.42
CA ALA A 141 2.92 -15.09 -4.76
C ALA A 141 3.77 -14.96 -3.50
N GLU A 142 5.09 -15.11 -3.66
CA GLU A 142 6.07 -14.63 -2.68
C GLU A 142 6.32 -13.14 -2.91
N VAL A 143 6.31 -12.38 -1.82
CA VAL A 143 6.52 -10.93 -1.83
C VAL A 143 7.60 -10.53 -0.84
N GLN A 144 8.41 -9.55 -1.24
CA GLN A 144 9.25 -8.74 -0.36
C GLN A 144 8.33 -7.69 0.27
N LEU A 145 7.95 -7.88 1.53
CA LEU A 145 7.08 -6.97 2.25
C LEU A 145 7.93 -5.97 3.07
N PRO A 146 7.88 -4.66 2.75
CA PRO A 146 8.75 -3.67 3.40
C PRO A 146 8.46 -3.49 4.88
N PRO A 147 9.42 -2.99 5.69
CA PRO A 147 9.19 -2.66 7.09
C PRO A 147 8.24 -1.46 7.20
N ALA A 148 7.29 -1.51 8.13
CA ALA A 148 6.30 -0.44 8.37
C ALA A 148 5.63 0.09 7.08
N GLY A 149 5.46 -0.77 6.09
CA GLY A 149 5.08 -0.39 4.73
C GLY A 149 3.84 -1.09 4.21
N VAL A 150 3.25 -0.51 3.16
CA VAL A 150 2.06 -1.01 2.49
C VAL A 150 2.35 -1.17 1.00
N LEU A 151 1.98 -2.32 0.47
CA LEU A 151 2.00 -2.63 -0.96
C LEU A 151 0.58 -2.70 -1.50
N TRP A 152 0.36 -2.11 -2.68
CA TRP A 152 -0.82 -2.38 -3.50
C TRP A 152 -0.42 -3.11 -4.76
N LEU A 153 -1.08 -4.24 -5.01
CA LEU A 153 -0.87 -5.09 -6.17
C LEU A 153 -2.14 -5.12 -7.02
N VAL A 154 -2.01 -5.02 -8.34
CA VAL A 154 -3.11 -5.10 -9.31
C VAL A 154 -2.74 -6.15 -10.37
N PRO A 155 -3.64 -7.07 -10.75
CA PRO A 155 -3.33 -8.06 -11.78
C PRO A 155 -3.11 -7.36 -13.14
N GLU A 156 -2.17 -7.87 -13.93
CA GLU A 156 -2.06 -7.53 -15.35
C GLU A 156 -3.10 -8.32 -16.15
N ASP A 157 -3.57 -7.74 -17.27
CA ASP A 157 -4.52 -8.38 -18.20
C ASP A 157 -3.89 -9.54 -18.98
#